data_AF-A0A953TBY2-F1
#
_entry.id   AF-A0A953TBY2-F1
#
_cell.length_a   1.000
_cell.length_b   1.000
_cell.length_c   1.000
_cell.angle_alpha   90.00
_cell.angle_beta   90.00
_cell.angle_gamma   90.00
#
_symmetry.space_group_name_H-M   'P 1'
#
loop_
_entity.id
_entity.type
_entity.pdbx_description
1 polymer ?
#
loop_
_entity_poly.entity_id
_entity_poly.type
_entity_poly.pdbx_seq_one_letter_code
_entity_poly.pdbx_strand_id
1 'polypeptide(L)'
;MGIDMHEEARKIGQLIAEMSCALQIVKKLKGMGFTVKQVLKTIELPEDAVIKVFNGKEEIRKIAEDTVNQQIAENGGKIPQERDFIKWVENA
;
A
#
# COMPACT_ATOMS: atom_id res chain seq x y z
N MET A 1 -5.24 -24.58 -18.67
CA MET A 1 -4.52 -23.49 -17.99
C MET A 1 -5.42 -22.26 -17.93
N GLY A 2 -6.41 -22.22 -17.05
CA GLY A 2 -7.36 -21.08 -16.96
C GLY A 2 -7.72 -20.69 -15.52
N ILE A 3 -7.08 -21.30 -14.52
CA ILE A 3 -7.34 -21.05 -13.10
C ILE A 3 -6.30 -20.05 -12.54
N ASP A 4 -5.06 -20.08 -13.05
CA ASP A 4 -3.95 -19.20 -12.66
C ASP A 4 -4.30 -17.71 -12.79
N MET A 5 -4.70 -17.26 -13.97
CA MET A 5 -4.84 -15.84 -14.30
C MET A 5 -5.96 -15.13 -13.50
N HIS A 6 -7.04 -15.86 -13.16
CA HIS A 6 -8.12 -15.32 -12.34
C HIS A 6 -7.76 -15.25 -10.86
N GLU A 7 -6.98 -16.21 -10.36
CA GLU A 7 -6.47 -16.20 -8.99
C GLU A 7 -5.42 -15.08 -8.81
N GLU A 8 -4.55 -14.91 -9.79
CA GLU A 8 -3.56 -13.83 -9.85
C GLU A 8 -4.23 -12.44 -9.85
N ALA A 9 -5.21 -12.21 -10.73
CA ALA A 9 -5.96 -10.95 -10.77
C ALA A 9 -6.71 -10.67 -9.46
N ARG A 10 -7.23 -11.71 -8.80
CA ARG A 10 -7.90 -11.57 -7.50
C ARG A 10 -6.93 -11.17 -6.39
N LYS A 11 -5.75 -11.80 -6.32
CA LYS A 11 -4.70 -11.46 -5.34
C LYS A 11 -4.19 -10.03 -5.54
N ILE A 12 -3.96 -9.61 -6.79
CA ILE A 12 -3.58 -8.22 -7.11
C ILE A 12 -4.68 -7.25 -6.65
N GLY A 13 -5.96 -7.57 -6.92
CA GLY A 13 -7.09 -6.75 -6.48
C GLY A 13 -7.17 -6.60 -4.95
N GLN A 14 -6.88 -7.68 -4.20
CA GLN A 14 -6.82 -7.65 -2.74
C GLN A 14 -5.67 -6.76 -2.24
N LEU A 15 -4.47 -6.94 -2.79
CA LEU A 15 -3.30 -6.11 -2.44
C LEU A 15 -3.56 -4.62 -2.68
N ILE A 16 -4.18 -4.26 -3.82
CA ILE A 16 -4.53 -2.88 -4.13
C ILE A 16 -5.55 -2.33 -3.10
N ALA A 17 -6.53 -3.14 -2.70
CA ALA A 17 -7.53 -2.74 -1.72
C ALA A 17 -6.92 -2.52 -0.32
N GLU A 18 -6.06 -3.43 0.13
CA GLU A 18 -5.34 -3.29 1.40
C GLU A 18 -4.41 -2.08 1.41
N MET A 19 -3.64 -1.91 0.33
CA MET A 19 -2.76 -0.77 0.16
C MET A 19 -3.54 0.55 0.15
N SER A 20 -4.68 0.59 -0.55
CA SER A 20 -5.58 1.74 -0.54
C SER A 20 -6.11 2.05 0.86
N CYS A 21 -6.45 1.02 1.64
CA CYS A 21 -6.88 1.17 3.03
C CYS A 21 -5.77 1.77 3.91
N ALA A 22 -4.55 1.24 3.82
CA ALA A 22 -3.40 1.75 4.55
C ALA A 22 -3.09 3.21 4.19
N LEU A 23 -3.14 3.58 2.90
CA LEU A 23 -2.96 4.97 2.44
C LEU A 23 -4.10 5.91 2.88
N GLN A 24 -5.33 5.41 3.07
CA GLN A 24 -6.40 6.21 3.69
C GLN A 24 -6.11 6.49 5.17
N ILE A 25 -5.51 5.55 5.90
CA ILE A 25 -5.04 5.75 7.27
C ILE A 25 -3.93 6.83 7.28
N VAL A 26 -2.96 6.74 6.37
CA VAL A 26 -1.92 7.78 6.16
C VAL A 26 -2.55 9.18 6.01
N LYS A 27 -3.57 9.29 5.14
CA LYS A 27 -4.25 10.56 4.88
C LYS A 27 -4.95 11.10 6.15
N LYS A 28 -5.55 10.23 6.95
CA LYS A 28 -6.14 10.61 8.26
C LYS A 28 -5.07 11.07 9.25
N LEU A 29 -3.97 10.32 9.37
CA LEU A 29 -2.85 10.67 10.26
C LEU A 29 -2.25 12.03 9.90
N LYS A 30 -2.06 12.32 8.59
CA LYS A 30 -1.68 13.65 8.12
C LYS A 30 -2.66 14.73 8.61
N GLY A 31 -3.97 14.49 8.46
CA GLY A 31 -5.01 15.43 8.91
C GLY A 31 -5.00 15.67 10.43
N MET A 32 -4.51 14.71 11.20
CA MET A 32 -4.30 14.82 12.66
C MET A 32 -2.97 15.50 13.03
N GLY A 33 -2.14 15.90 12.05
CA GLY A 33 -0.86 16.58 12.28
C GLY A 33 0.35 15.65 12.41
N PHE A 34 0.22 14.35 12.10
CA PHE A 34 1.37 13.44 12.10
C PHE A 34 2.32 13.75 10.95
N THR A 35 3.61 13.57 11.20
CA THR A 35 4.67 13.71 10.19
C THR A 35 4.88 12.41 9.41
N VAL A 36 5.41 12.50 8.19
CA VAL A 36 5.77 11.34 7.34
C VAL A 36 6.63 10.33 8.11
N LYS A 37 7.62 10.80 8.88
CA LYS A 37 8.49 9.95 9.69
C LYS A 37 7.75 9.18 10.79
N GLN A 38 6.73 9.80 11.42
CA GLN A 38 5.92 9.10 12.43
C GLN A 38 5.03 8.05 11.76
N VAL A 39 4.42 8.41 10.63
CA VAL A 39 3.60 7.47 9.86
C VAL A 39 4.42 6.27 9.42
N LEU A 40 5.60 6.46 8.81
CA LEU A 40 6.47 5.36 8.37
C LEU A 40 6.98 4.46 9.51
N LYS A 41 6.98 4.94 10.75
CA LYS A 41 7.28 4.10 11.92
C LYS A 41 6.08 3.26 12.37
N THR A 42 4.86 3.72 12.08
CA THR A 42 3.62 3.07 12.50
C THR A 42 3.11 2.07 11.46
N ILE A 43 3.37 2.30 10.17
CA ILE A 43 2.93 1.42 9.08
C ILE A 43 4.12 1.01 8.21
N GLU A 44 4.16 -0.26 7.82
CA GLU A 44 5.17 -0.80 6.89
C GLU A 44 4.80 -0.49 5.43
N LEU A 45 4.59 0.79 5.12
CA LEU A 45 4.36 1.27 3.76
C LEU A 45 5.65 1.80 3.11
N PRO A 46 5.78 1.70 1.79
CA PRO A 46 6.87 2.32 1.06
C PRO A 46 6.83 3.85 1.21
N GLU A 47 8.00 4.44 1.47
CA GLU A 47 8.15 5.87 1.72
C GLU A 47 7.60 6.72 0.58
N ASP A 48 7.83 6.34 -0.67
CA ASP A 48 7.32 7.04 -1.85
C ASP A 48 5.79 7.17 -1.84
N ALA A 49 5.07 6.09 -1.50
CA ALA A 49 3.61 6.09 -1.46
C ALA A 49 3.08 7.00 -0.34
N VAL A 50 3.72 7.00 0.84
CA VAL A 50 3.38 7.90 1.94
C VAL A 50 3.64 9.36 1.54
N ILE A 51 4.77 9.65 0.91
CA ILE A 51 5.10 11.00 0.43
C ILE A 51 4.07 11.46 -0.62
N LYS A 52 3.67 10.60 -1.57
CA LYS A 52 2.63 10.91 -2.58
C LYS A 52 1.30 11.30 -1.93
N VAL A 53 0.85 10.56 -0.90
CA VAL A 53 -0.36 10.91 -0.11
C VAL A 53 -0.17 12.24 0.63
N PHE A 54 1.00 12.47 1.21
CA PHE A 54 1.31 13.72 1.90
C PHE A 54 1.37 14.93 0.98
N ASN A 55 1.90 14.77 -0.23
CA ASN A 55 1.89 15.81 -1.26
C ASN A 55 0.48 16.09 -1.80
N GLY A 56 -0.47 15.14 -1.66
CA GLY A 56 -1.86 15.31 -2.07
C GLY A 56 -2.06 15.49 -3.57
N LYS A 57 -1.03 15.20 -4.38
CA LYS A 57 -1.03 15.40 -5.84
C LYS A 57 -1.70 14.26 -6.61
N GLU A 58 -1.93 13.12 -5.96
CA GLU A 58 -2.37 11.91 -6.64
C GLU A 58 -3.44 11.16 -5.83
N GLU A 59 -4.35 10.49 -6.53
CA GLU A 59 -5.42 9.72 -5.89
C GLU A 59 -4.85 8.48 -5.19
N ILE A 60 -5.34 8.18 -3.99
CA ILE A 60 -4.88 7.04 -3.18
C ILE A 60 -4.93 5.73 -3.96
N ARG A 61 -6.01 5.52 -4.71
CA ARG A 61 -6.19 4.33 -5.54
C ARG A 61 -5.07 4.19 -6.57
N LYS A 62 -4.73 5.29 -7.25
CA LYS A 62 -3.66 5.31 -8.25
C LYS A 62 -2.29 5.05 -7.61
N ILE A 63 -2.03 5.61 -6.43
CA ILE A 63 -0.80 5.35 -5.67
C ILE A 63 -0.72 3.86 -5.29
N ALA A 64 -1.82 3.26 -4.84
CA ALA A 64 -1.88 1.84 -4.51
C ALA A 64 -1.62 0.95 -5.75
N GLU A 65 -2.29 1.21 -6.87
CA GLU A 65 -2.10 0.49 -8.13
C GLU A 65 -0.65 0.59 -8.63
N ASP A 66 -0.09 1.80 -8.67
CA ASP A 66 1.30 2.06 -9.08
C ASP A 66 2.30 1.30 -8.20
N THR A 67 2.09 1.32 -6.88
CA THR A 67 2.98 0.65 -5.95
C THR A 67 2.92 -0.87 -6.05
N VAL A 68 1.72 -1.45 -6.19
CA VAL A 68 1.56 -2.89 -6.37
C VAL A 68 2.18 -3.34 -7.70
N ASN A 69 1.94 -2.60 -8.78
CA ASN A 69 2.55 -2.87 -10.08
C ASN A 69 4.09 -2.79 -10.03
N GLN A 70 4.63 -1.79 -9.34
CA GLN A 70 6.07 -1.67 -9.15
C GLN A 70 6.64 -2.87 -8.38
N GLN A 71 6.00 -3.29 -7.28
CA GLN A 71 6.43 -4.48 -6.54
C GLN A 71 6.39 -5.75 -7.38
N ILE A 72 5.38 -5.91 -8.25
CA ILE A 72 5.30 -7.04 -9.18
C ILE A 72 6.48 -7.00 -10.15
N ALA A 73 6.76 -5.83 -10.74
CA ALA A 73 7.88 -5.65 -11.66
C ALA A 73 9.24 -5.93 -10.98
N GLU A 74 9.45 -5.42 -9.76
CA GLU A 74 10.68 -5.62 -8.98
C GLU A 74 10.89 -7.09 -8.57
N ASN A 75 9.80 -7.84 -8.31
CA ASN A 75 9.87 -9.26 -7.98
C ASN A 75 9.90 -10.18 -9.22
N GLY A 76 10.17 -9.63 -10.42
CA GLY A 76 10.29 -10.40 -11.66
C GLY A 76 8.95 -10.94 -12.17
N GLY A 77 7.87 -10.18 -11.99
CA GLY A 77 6.50 -10.56 -12.37
C GLY A 77 5.78 -11.42 -11.34
N LYS A 78 6.39 -11.68 -10.18
CA LYS A 78 5.75 -12.45 -9.10
C LYS A 78 4.87 -11.53 -8.26
N ILE A 79 3.66 -12.00 -7.97
CA ILE A 79 2.74 -11.31 -7.06
C ILE A 79 3.37 -11.28 -5.67
N PRO A 80 3.57 -10.09 -5.06
CA PRO A 80 4.08 -10.01 -3.70
C PRO A 80 3.10 -10.72 -2.76
N GLN A 81 3.62 -11.51 -1.81
CA GLN A 81 2.76 -12.11 -0.79
C GLN A 81 2.06 -11.01 0.00
N GLU A 82 0.82 -11.30 0.43
CA GLU A 82 0.00 -10.47 1.32
C GLU A 82 0.90 -9.93 2.44
N ARG A 83 1.29 -8.67 2.32
CA ARG A 83 2.04 -7.96 3.36
C ARG A 83 0.98 -7.30 4.19
N ASP A 84 0.96 -7.63 5.48
CA ASP A 84 0.17 -6.92 6.47
C ASP A 84 0.59 -5.45 6.50
N PHE A 85 0.00 -4.64 5.60
CA PHE A 85 0.28 -3.22 5.48
C PHE A 85 -0.18 -2.45 6.74
N ILE A 86 -1.00 -3.11 7.56
CA ILE A 86 -1.54 -2.62 8.82
C ILE A 86 -1.09 -3.56 9.95
N LYS A 87 0.20 -3.56 10.30
CA LYS A 87 0.60 -4.03 11.63
C LYS A 87 0.19 -2.99 12.67
N TRP A 88 -1.05 -3.05 13.12
CA TRP A 88 -1.48 -2.23 14.25
C TRP A 88 -0.77 -2.73 15.50
N VAL A 89 -0.10 -1.80 16.18
CA VAL A 89 0.89 -2.04 17.22
C VAL A 89 0.30 -2.83 18.40
N GLU A 90 0.52 -4.14 18.45
CA GLU A 90 0.38 -4.94 19.69
C GLU A 90 1.57 -4.72 20.67
N ASN A 91 2.26 -3.58 20.59
CA ASN A 91 3.37 -3.21 21.47
C ASN A 91 3.39 -1.69 21.75
N ALA A 92 2.24 -1.10 22.09
CA ALA A 92 2.15 0.27 22.58
C ALA A 92 1.71 0.25 24.05
#